data_AF-A0A661ZTP3-F1
#
_entry.id   AF-A0A661ZTP3-F1
#
_cell.length_a   1.000
_cell.length_b   1.000
_cell.length_c   1.000
_cell.angle_alpha   90.00
_cell.angle_beta   90.00
_cell.angle_gamma   90.00
#
_symmetry.space_group_name_H-M   'P 1'
#
loop_
_entity.id
_entity.type
_entity.pdbx_description
1 polymer ?
#
loop_
_entity_poly.entity_id
_entity_poly.type
_entity_poly.pdbx_seq_one_letter_code
_entity_poly.pdbx_strand_id
1 'polypeptide(L)' 'LVEKIDEDGFASGYGEHYVYVKFKSADSAKTNEFSTVEIIDIEKGEDPDLIGKVII' A
#
# COMPACT_ATOMS: atom_id res chain seq x y z
N LEU A 1 -0.35 -7.73 -0.94
CA LEU A 1 -1.02 -7.95 -2.24
C LEU A 1 -1.56 -6.62 -2.71
N VAL A 2 -1.21 -6.17 -3.91
CA VAL A 2 -1.79 -4.95 -4.48
C VAL A 2 -3.16 -5.27 -5.06
N GLU A 3 -4.21 -4.69 -4.51
CA GLU A 3 -5.58 -4.89 -4.98
C GLU A 3 -6.02 -3.81 -5.96
N LYS A 4 -5.62 -2.56 -5.69
CA LYS A 4 -6.03 -1.41 -6.47
C LYS A 4 -4.88 -0.43 -6.63
N ILE A 5 -4.84 0.23 -7.79
CA ILE A 5 -4.02 1.40 -8.03
C ILE A 5 -4.97 2.52 -8.47
N ASP A 6 -4.98 3.62 -7.74
CA ASP A 6 -5.83 4.79 -8.00
C ASP A 6 -5.19 5.74 -9.03
N GLU A 7 -5.99 6.65 -9.59
CA GLU A 7 -5.57 7.61 -10.64
C GLU A 7 -4.44 8.55 -10.18
N ASP A 8 -4.35 8.82 -8.89
CA ASP A 8 -3.26 9.58 -8.26
C ASP A 8 -1.95 8.78 -8.11
N GLY A 9 -1.90 7.53 -8.61
CA GLY A 9 -0.73 6.67 -8.54
C GLY A 9 -0.49 6.09 -7.15
N PHE A 10 -1.52 5.92 -6.33
CA PHE A 10 -1.44 5.22 -5.06
C PHE A 10 -1.89 3.77 -5.21
N ALA A 11 -1.07 2.85 -4.73
CA ALA A 11 -1.41 1.45 -4.62
C ALA A 11 -1.96 1.16 -3.22
N SER A 12 -2.96 0.28 -3.15
CA SER A 12 -3.51 -0.19 -1.89
C SER A 12 -3.81 -1.69 -1.92
N GLY A 13 -3.84 -2.29 -0.74
CA GLY A 13 -4.24 -3.67 -0.54
C GLY A 13 -3.83 -4.20 0.83
N TYR A 14 -3.76 -5.53 0.96
CA TYR A 14 -3.57 -6.18 2.25
C TYR A 14 -2.19 -6.84 2.41
N GLY A 15 -1.60 -6.69 3.60
CA GLY A 15 -0.40 -7.43 4.03
C GLY A 15 -0.70 -8.83 4.57
N GLU A 16 0.32 -9.55 5.04
CA GLU A 16 0.23 -10.94 5.57
C GLU A 16 -0.77 -11.12 6.73
N HIS A 17 -1.13 -10.05 7.42
CA HIS A 17 -2.09 -10.05 8.54
C HIS A 17 -3.45 -9.43 8.19
N TYR A 18 -3.81 -9.35 6.90
CA TYR A 18 -5.02 -8.65 6.43
C TYR A 18 -5.10 -7.19 6.88
N VAL A 19 -3.93 -6.57 7.12
CA VAL A 19 -3.86 -5.15 7.46
C VAL A 19 -3.85 -4.37 6.16
N TYR A 20 -4.77 -3.42 6.03
CA TYR A 20 -4.84 -2.53 4.89
C TYR A 20 -3.64 -1.59 4.89
N VAL A 21 -2.98 -1.46 3.74
CA VAL A 21 -1.82 -0.60 3.54
C VAL A 21 -1.99 0.17 2.25
N LYS A 22 -1.72 1.47 2.31
CA LYS A 22 -1.67 2.38 1.16
C LYS A 22 -0.25 2.87 0.97
N PHE A 23 0.25 2.87 -0.27
CA PHE A 23 1.59 3.33 -0.59
C PHE A 23 1.63 3.99 -1.96
N LYS A 24 2.63 4.84 -2.19
CA LYS A 24 2.83 5.44 -3.51
C LYS A 24 3.29 4.35 -4.49
N SER A 25 2.51 4.12 -5.53
CA SER A 25 2.83 3.15 -6.58
C SER A 25 4.07 3.66 -7.31
N ALA A 26 5.22 3.01 -7.09
CA ALA A 26 6.33 3.14 -8.02
C ALA A 26 5.90 2.54 -9.38
N ASP A 27 6.53 2.95 -10.49
CA ASP A 27 6.23 2.46 -11.85
C ASP A 27 6.20 0.91 -11.98
N SER A 28 6.75 0.19 -11.00
CA SER A 28 6.82 -1.28 -10.96
C SER A 28 5.65 -1.98 -10.28
N ALA A 29 4.81 -1.28 -9.49
CA ALA A 29 3.72 -1.93 -8.78
C ALA A 29 2.55 -2.23 -9.73
N LYS A 30 2.02 -3.46 -9.67
CA LYS A 30 0.88 -3.91 -10.47
C LYS A 30 -0.17 -4.58 -9.60
N THR A 31 -1.43 -4.40 -9.97
CA THR A 31 -2.56 -5.11 -9.35
C THR A 31 -2.38 -6.63 -9.46
N ASN A 32 -2.77 -7.36 -8.42
CA ASN A 32 -2.60 -8.81 -8.24
C ASN A 32 -1.14 -9.28 -8.10
N GLU A 33 -0.18 -8.37 -7.87
CA GLU A 33 1.19 -8.74 -7.51
C GLU A 33 1.49 -8.44 -6.03
N PHE A 34 2.51 -9.13 -5.49
CA PHE A 34 3.05 -8.82 -4.17
C PHE A 34 4.14 -7.76 -4.31
N SER A 35 4.07 -6.72 -3.48
CA SER A 35 5.10 -5.70 -3.37
C SER A 35 5.58 -5.64 -1.92
N THR A 36 6.90 -5.61 -1.74
CA THR A 36 7.52 -5.43 -0.43
C THR A 36 7.47 -3.94 -0.08
N VAL A 37 6.86 -3.63 1.06
CA VAL A 37 6.71 -2.25 1.54
C VAL A 37 7.17 -2.15 2.99
N GLU A 38 7.81 -1.04 3.32
CA GLU A 38 8.11 -0.63 4.69
C GLU A 38 6.97 0.25 5.19
N ILE A 39 6.42 -0.04 6.38
CA ILE A 39 5.44 0.86 7.01
C ILE A 39 6.20 2.03 7.62
N ILE A 40 5.89 3.24 7.15
CA ILE A 40 6.60 4.46 7.52
C ILE A 40 5.74 5.42 8.34
N ASP A 41 4.41 5.33 8.24
CA ASP A 41 3.49 6.21 8.94
C ASP A 41 2.12 5.55 9.15
N ILE A 42 1.29 6.17 9.99
CA ILE A 42 -0.09 5.77 10.25
C ILE A 42 -0.94 7.03 10.14
N GLU A 43 -1.78 7.09 9.11
CA GLU A 43 -2.73 8.19 8.95
C GLU A 43 -3.85 8.00 9.98
N LYS A 44 -3.98 8.98 10.88
CA LYS A 44 -4.96 8.93 11.98
C LYS A 44 -6.33 9.32 11.47
N GLY A 45 -7.27 8.39 11.53
CA GLY A 45 -8.69 8.57 11.23
C GLY A 45 -9.58 7.77 12.19
N GLU A 46 -10.88 7.72 11.91
CA GLU A 46 -11.82 6.82 12.60
C GLU A 46 -11.41 5.34 12.38
N ASP A 47 -10.93 5.05 11.18
CA ASP A 47 -10.21 3.84 10.80
C ASP A 47 -8.77 4.23 10.39
N PRO A 48 -7.73 3.84 11.14
CA PRO A 48 -6.37 4.23 10.83
C PRO A 48 -5.82 3.48 9.61
N ASP A 49 -5.33 4.22 8.63
CA ASP A 49 -4.68 3.68 7.44
C ASP A 49 -3.17 3.57 7.64
N LEU A 50 -2.59 2.41 7.31
CA LEU A 50 -1.14 2.27 7.30
C LEU A 50 -0.55 2.85 6.01
N ILE A 51 0.47 3.71 6.15
CA ILE A 51 1.19 4.29 5.03
C ILE A 51 2.51 3.55 4.83
N GLY A 52 2.63 2.93 3.66
CA GLY A 52 3.81 2.18 3.25
C GLY A 52 4.69 2.95 2.25
N LYS A 53 5.93 2.52 2.14
CA LYS A 53 6.88 2.91 1.09
C LYS A 53 7.48 1.66 0.45
N VAL A 54 7.51 1.59 -0.87
CA VAL A 54 8.10 0.47 -1.62
C VAL A 54 9.60 0.37 -1.33
N ILE A 55 10.07 -0.84 -1.01
CA ILE A 55 11.48 -1.18 -0.91
C ILE A 55 11.87 -1.88 -2.22
N ILE A 56 12.90 -1.37 -2.89
CA ILE A 56 13.43 -1.90 -4.17
C ILE A 56 14.68 -2.71 -3.87
#